data_AF-A0A7X5E3S9-F1
#
_entry.id   AF-A0A7X5E3S9-F1
#
_cell.length_a   1.000
_cell.length_b   1.000
_cell.length_c   1.000
_cell.angle_alpha   90.00
_cell.angle_beta   90.00
_cell.angle_gamma   90.00
#
_symmetry.space_group_name_H-M   'P 1'
#
loop_
_entity.id
_entity.type
_entity.pdbx_description
1 polymer ?
#
loop_
_entity_poly.entity_id
_entity_poly.type
_entity_poly.pdbx_seq_one_letter_code
_entity_poly.pdbx_strand_id
1 'polypeptide(L)'
;MYIQKTLDLERIRHVEGHGLALPQDLSSRGAQGIFPVRGDCMEGAGIPDGGFVAVDFRRWPAPPRYRSKGGDGSFGVCLCWATFPGREHPELMVKEYLGVWGTRHQVGTRFDLRKGEHSMNCGMGAEQIFGAVFAAWDTHGKLLWERDPGSFPDFLSSAPTIKGSNCGAPIGFRLKGGAPS
;
A
#
# COMPACT_ATOMS: atom_id res chain seq x y z
N MET A 1 -19.22 -11.02 7.85
CA MET A 1 -19.96 -10.25 6.84
C MET A 1 -19.46 -10.74 5.49
N TYR A 2 -20.32 -11.30 4.64
CA TYR A 2 -19.90 -11.76 3.31
C TYR A 2 -19.74 -10.54 2.41
N ILE A 3 -18.56 -10.31 1.86
CA ILE A 3 -18.37 -9.27 0.84
C ILE A 3 -19.22 -9.62 -0.39
N GLN A 4 -19.90 -8.62 -0.95
CA GLN A 4 -20.64 -8.82 -2.19
C GLN A 4 -19.67 -9.11 -3.34
N LYS A 5 -19.91 -10.22 -4.08
CA LYS A 5 -19.11 -10.60 -5.26
C LYS A 5 -19.16 -9.54 -6.37
N THR A 6 -20.21 -8.73 -6.38
CA THR A 6 -20.38 -7.58 -7.27
C THR A 6 -20.80 -6.38 -6.43
N LEU A 7 -20.14 -5.25 -6.60
CA LEU A 7 -20.56 -3.99 -5.99
C LEU A 7 -21.74 -3.41 -6.76
N ASP A 8 -22.76 -2.98 -6.02
CA ASP A 8 -23.82 -2.14 -6.57
C ASP A 8 -23.27 -0.71 -6.76
N LEU A 9 -22.73 -0.45 -7.96
CA LEU A 9 -22.09 0.82 -8.30
C LEU A 9 -23.08 2.00 -8.29
N GLU A 10 -24.36 1.77 -8.57
CA GLU A 10 -25.40 2.81 -8.53
C GLU A 10 -25.63 3.28 -7.09
N ARG A 11 -25.64 2.35 -6.14
CA ARG A 11 -25.71 2.67 -4.71
C ARG A 11 -24.48 3.40 -4.20
N ILE A 12 -23.28 3.10 -4.71
CA ILE A 12 -22.03 3.80 -4.33
C ILE A 12 -22.01 5.23 -4.88
N ARG A 13 -22.40 5.42 -6.15
CA ARG A 13 -22.49 6.76 -6.78
C ARG A 13 -23.50 7.67 -6.09
N HIS A 14 -24.60 7.12 -5.57
CA HIS A 14 -25.60 7.89 -4.84
C HIS A 14 -25.07 8.48 -3.50
N VAL A 15 -24.00 7.90 -2.93
CA VAL A 15 -23.34 8.41 -1.71
C VAL A 15 -22.43 9.61 -2.02
N GLU A 16 -21.94 9.78 -3.26
CA GLU A 16 -21.12 10.95 -3.64
C GLU A 16 -21.88 12.28 -3.52
N GLY A 17 -23.23 12.25 -3.48
CA GLY A 17 -24.08 13.43 -3.28
C GLY A 17 -24.28 13.85 -1.82
N HIS A 18 -23.90 13.02 -0.84
CA HIS A 18 -24.03 13.30 0.59
C HIS A 18 -22.66 13.11 1.27
N GLY A 19 -21.93 14.22 1.44
CA GLY A 19 -20.67 14.35 2.19
C GLY A 19 -19.94 13.04 2.54
N LEU A 20 -18.87 12.72 1.80
CA LEU A 20 -17.98 11.59 2.10
C LEU A 20 -17.52 11.67 3.55
N ALA A 21 -17.87 10.68 4.37
CA ALA A 21 -17.33 10.54 5.73
C ALA A 21 -15.80 10.47 5.63
N LEU A 22 -15.11 11.27 6.42
CA LEU A 22 -13.65 11.26 6.40
C LEU A 22 -13.15 9.88 6.88
N PRO A 23 -12.00 9.39 6.38
CA PRO A 23 -11.41 8.13 6.87
C PRO A 23 -11.28 8.10 8.40
N GLN A 24 -11.02 9.26 9.03
CA GLN A 24 -10.97 9.41 10.49
C GLN A 24 -12.33 9.13 11.15
N ASP A 25 -13.43 9.56 10.54
CA ASP A 25 -14.79 9.31 11.07
C ASP A 25 -15.15 7.82 10.97
N LEU A 26 -14.80 7.18 9.86
CA LEU A 26 -15.03 5.74 9.67
C LEU A 26 -14.12 4.90 10.58
N SER A 27 -12.88 5.34 10.75
CA SER A 27 -11.90 4.71 11.64
C SER A 27 -12.35 4.78 13.10
N SER A 28 -12.79 5.95 13.56
CA SER A 28 -13.27 6.13 14.94
C SER A 28 -14.51 5.30 15.27
N ARG A 29 -15.32 4.96 14.25
CA ARG A 29 -16.50 4.09 14.39
C ARG A 29 -16.17 2.59 14.35
N GLY A 30 -14.91 2.20 14.12
CA GLY A 30 -14.51 0.79 13.98
C GLY A 30 -15.22 0.09 12.82
N ALA A 31 -15.59 0.85 11.77
CA ALA A 31 -16.37 0.34 10.66
C ALA A 31 -15.47 -0.34 9.59
N GLN A 32 -16.10 -0.81 8.53
CA GLN A 32 -15.45 -1.10 7.26
C GLN A 32 -15.94 -0.07 6.23
N GLY A 33 -15.13 0.26 5.23
CA GLY A 33 -15.48 1.25 4.20
C GLY A 33 -14.99 0.85 2.81
N ILE A 34 -15.65 1.34 1.77
CA ILE A 34 -15.25 1.16 0.37
C ILE A 34 -14.79 2.50 -0.17
N PHE A 35 -13.64 2.50 -0.86
CA PHE A 35 -13.03 3.71 -1.41
C PHE A 35 -12.76 3.52 -2.91
N PRO A 36 -13.07 4.53 -3.75
CA PRO A 36 -12.64 4.53 -5.14
C PRO A 36 -11.12 4.72 -5.23
N VAL A 37 -10.49 4.06 -6.19
CA VAL A 37 -9.06 4.17 -6.46
C VAL A 37 -8.84 5.09 -7.66
N ARG A 38 -7.85 5.97 -7.54
CA ARG A 38 -7.39 6.85 -8.63
C ARG A 38 -5.88 6.68 -8.80
N GLY A 39 -5.46 6.42 -10.03
CA GLY A 39 -4.08 6.13 -10.42
C GLY A 39 -3.77 4.64 -10.47
N ASP A 40 -2.71 4.32 -11.21
CA ASP A 40 -2.23 2.97 -11.57
C ASP A 40 -1.18 2.40 -10.61
N CYS A 41 -0.81 3.16 -9.57
CA CYS A 41 0.34 2.86 -8.72
C CYS A 41 0.24 1.58 -7.88
N MET A 42 -0.89 0.87 -7.94
CA MET A 42 -1.14 -0.38 -7.22
C MET A 42 -1.63 -1.52 -8.13
N GLU A 43 -1.52 -1.39 -9.46
CA GLU A 43 -1.94 -2.43 -10.39
C GLU A 43 -1.21 -3.77 -10.20
N GLY A 44 0.05 -3.74 -9.78
CA GLY A 44 0.83 -4.92 -9.41
C GLY A 44 0.36 -5.60 -8.11
N ALA A 45 -0.55 -4.97 -7.36
CA ALA A 45 -1.32 -5.58 -6.28
C ALA A 45 -2.71 -6.06 -6.72
N GLY A 46 -3.03 -5.99 -8.02
CA GLY A 46 -4.35 -6.30 -8.55
C GLY A 46 -5.41 -5.25 -8.17
N ILE A 47 -4.99 -3.99 -8.00
CA ILE A 47 -5.88 -2.86 -7.74
C ILE A 47 -5.79 -1.91 -8.95
N PRO A 48 -6.77 -1.94 -9.87
CA PRO A 48 -6.72 -1.14 -11.09
C PRO A 48 -7.09 0.33 -10.82
N ASP A 49 -6.60 1.21 -11.69
CA ASP A 49 -7.10 2.59 -11.77
C ASP A 49 -8.62 2.60 -12.04
N GLY A 50 -9.34 3.49 -11.35
CA GLY A 50 -10.81 3.57 -11.39
C GLY A 50 -11.55 2.43 -10.70
N GLY A 51 -10.84 1.47 -10.09
CA GLY A 51 -11.42 0.39 -9.30
C GLY A 51 -11.84 0.82 -7.90
N PHE A 52 -12.11 -0.17 -7.04
CA PHE A 52 -12.53 0.05 -5.65
C PHE A 52 -11.77 -0.84 -4.69
N VAL A 53 -11.60 -0.39 -3.45
CA VAL A 53 -11.03 -1.19 -2.35
C VAL A 53 -11.91 -1.16 -1.12
N ALA A 54 -11.92 -2.25 -0.36
CA ALA A 54 -12.54 -2.30 0.97
C ALA A 54 -11.47 -2.29 2.05
N VAL A 55 -11.70 -1.47 3.06
CA VAL A 55 -10.80 -1.22 4.19
C VAL A 55 -11.49 -1.65 5.48
N ASP A 56 -10.78 -2.42 6.30
CA ASP A 56 -11.18 -2.68 7.69
C ASP A 56 -10.34 -1.79 8.62
N PHE A 57 -11.01 -0.85 9.29
CA PHE A 57 -10.35 0.11 10.17
C PHE A 57 -9.98 -0.44 11.55
N ARG A 58 -10.35 -1.70 11.84
CA ARG A 58 -9.95 -2.41 13.09
C ARG A 58 -8.77 -3.34 12.87
N ARG A 59 -8.25 -3.39 11.65
CA ARG A 59 -7.19 -4.30 11.23
C ARG A 59 -6.05 -3.52 10.61
N TRP A 60 -4.84 -4.03 10.76
CA TRP A 60 -3.63 -3.36 10.30
C TRP A 60 -2.93 -4.14 9.21
N PRO A 61 -2.26 -3.47 8.26
CA PRO A 61 -1.51 -4.19 7.24
C PRO A 61 -0.35 -4.97 7.88
N ALA A 62 -0.15 -6.21 7.41
CA ALA A 62 1.03 -6.99 7.80
C ALA A 62 2.25 -6.55 6.97
N PRO A 63 3.46 -6.48 7.57
CA PRO A 63 4.68 -6.23 6.80
C PRO A 63 4.94 -7.36 5.79
N PRO A 64 5.71 -7.11 4.71
CA PRO A 64 5.92 -8.10 3.67
C PRO A 64 6.64 -9.36 4.20
N ARG A 65 6.12 -10.53 3.81
CA ARG A 65 6.70 -11.84 4.14
C ARG A 65 7.60 -12.30 3.00
N TYR A 66 8.81 -11.75 2.92
CA TYR A 66 9.75 -12.01 1.82
C TYR A 66 10.13 -13.50 1.70
N ARG A 67 10.05 -14.06 0.48
CA ARG A 67 10.47 -15.44 0.17
C ARG A 67 11.94 -15.70 0.49
N SER A 68 12.81 -14.72 0.27
CA SER A 68 14.23 -14.78 0.61
C SER A 68 14.51 -14.95 2.11
N LYS A 69 13.50 -14.71 2.97
CA LYS A 69 13.56 -14.89 4.42
C LYS A 69 12.64 -16.02 4.91
N GLY A 70 12.24 -16.94 4.02
CA GLY A 70 11.34 -18.06 4.34
C GLY A 70 9.86 -17.70 4.42
N GLY A 71 9.47 -16.49 3.99
CA GLY A 71 8.07 -16.09 3.88
C GLY A 71 7.38 -16.62 2.62
N ASP A 72 6.06 -16.40 2.52
CA ASP A 72 5.23 -16.85 1.39
C ASP A 72 5.17 -15.85 0.22
N GLY A 73 5.78 -14.68 0.38
CA GLY A 73 5.75 -13.57 -0.57
C GLY A 73 4.51 -12.68 -0.46
N SER A 74 3.66 -12.89 0.55
CA SER A 74 2.51 -12.01 0.80
C SER A 74 2.94 -10.66 1.35
N PHE A 75 2.06 -9.67 1.18
CA PHE A 75 2.24 -8.31 1.64
C PHE A 75 0.88 -7.73 2.09
N GLY A 76 0.93 -6.69 2.92
CA GLY A 76 -0.24 -5.92 3.31
C GLY A 76 -0.46 -4.73 2.37
N VAL A 77 -1.72 -4.39 2.13
CA VAL A 77 -2.11 -3.12 1.50
C VAL A 77 -2.90 -2.32 2.53
N CYS A 78 -2.74 -1.01 2.52
CA CYS A 78 -3.38 -0.12 3.49
C CYS A 78 -3.93 1.15 2.87
N LEU A 79 -4.90 1.73 3.55
CA LEU A 79 -5.32 3.13 3.35
C LEU A 79 -4.50 4.00 4.30
N CYS A 80 -3.88 5.07 3.79
CA CYS A 80 -2.97 5.91 4.57
C CYS A 80 -2.93 7.36 4.08
N TRP A 81 -2.51 8.28 4.94
CA TRP A 81 -1.96 9.56 4.50
C TRP A 81 -0.47 9.37 4.21
N ALA A 82 -0.06 9.76 3.00
CA ALA A 82 1.34 9.78 2.62
C ALA A 82 1.59 10.94 1.66
N THR A 83 2.80 11.48 1.69
CA THR A 83 3.24 12.50 0.73
C THR A 83 4.01 11.80 -0.38
N PHE A 84 3.44 11.77 -1.59
CA PHE A 84 4.09 11.17 -2.75
C PHE A 84 5.35 11.98 -3.12
N PRO A 85 6.45 11.37 -3.56
CA PRO A 85 7.65 12.10 -3.96
C PRO A 85 7.33 13.23 -4.96
N GLY A 86 7.77 14.45 -4.65
CA GLY A 86 7.50 15.64 -5.46
C GLY A 86 6.18 16.36 -5.18
N ARG A 87 5.39 15.90 -4.19
CA ARG A 87 4.20 16.61 -3.69
C ARG A 87 4.54 17.37 -2.41
N GLU A 88 3.78 18.45 -2.16
CA GLU A 88 3.94 19.30 -0.97
C GLU A 88 3.10 18.84 0.22
N HIS A 89 1.99 18.15 -0.03
CA HIS A 89 1.01 17.79 0.99
C HIS A 89 0.65 16.30 0.94
N PRO A 90 0.28 15.70 2.08
CA PRO A 90 -0.18 14.33 2.11
C PRO A 90 -1.52 14.19 1.38
N GLU A 91 -1.66 13.10 0.65
CA GLU A 91 -2.92 12.69 0.04
C GLU A 91 -3.38 11.34 0.61
N LEU A 92 -4.69 11.07 0.53
CA LEU A 92 -5.25 9.80 0.96
C LEU A 92 -4.92 8.77 -0.11
N MET A 93 -4.19 7.74 0.26
CA MET A 93 -3.63 6.79 -0.69
C MET A 93 -3.87 5.35 -0.28
N VAL A 94 -3.95 4.49 -1.30
CA VAL A 94 -3.83 3.04 -1.16
C VAL A 94 -2.40 2.64 -1.52
N LYS A 95 -1.69 2.00 -0.60
CA LYS A 95 -0.28 1.63 -0.78
C LYS A 95 0.05 0.27 -0.17
N GLU A 96 1.08 -0.37 -0.71
CA GLU A 96 1.71 -1.53 -0.06
C GLU A 96 2.36 -1.08 1.24
N TYR A 97 2.13 -1.81 2.33
CA TYR A 97 2.83 -1.58 3.59
C TYR A 97 4.19 -2.26 3.56
N LEU A 98 5.27 -1.49 3.70
CA LEU A 98 6.64 -1.99 3.62
C LEU A 98 7.22 -2.34 5.00
N GLY A 99 6.59 -1.85 6.06
CA GLY A 99 7.01 -2.06 7.45
C GLY A 99 7.49 -0.78 8.14
N VAL A 100 8.27 -0.94 9.20
CA VAL A 100 8.77 0.18 10.00
C VAL A 100 10.25 0.39 9.75
N TRP A 101 10.64 1.61 9.36
CA TRP A 101 12.03 2.03 9.27
C TRP A 101 12.34 3.09 10.33
N GLY A 102 13.18 2.73 11.30
CA GLY A 102 13.37 3.54 12.51
C GLY A 102 12.05 3.60 13.29
N THR A 103 11.49 4.80 13.44
CA THR A 103 10.20 5.03 14.09
C THR A 103 9.05 5.29 13.11
N ARG A 104 9.33 5.25 11.80
CA ARG A 104 8.37 5.66 10.76
C ARG A 104 7.82 4.46 10.02
N HIS A 105 6.50 4.42 9.86
CA HIS A 105 5.85 3.49 8.95
C HIS A 105 6.19 3.86 7.51
N GLN A 106 6.54 2.86 6.71
CA GLN A 106 6.88 3.00 5.31
C GLN A 106 5.82 2.30 4.47
N VAL A 107 5.42 2.97 3.40
CA VAL A 107 4.50 2.47 2.39
C VAL A 107 5.10 2.66 1.00
N GLY A 108 4.59 1.94 0.01
CA GLY A 108 5.13 2.02 -1.33
C GLY A 108 4.11 1.75 -2.42
N THR A 109 4.47 2.15 -3.63
CA THR A 109 3.74 1.77 -4.83
C THR A 109 4.04 0.31 -5.19
N ARG A 110 3.11 -0.28 -5.94
CA ARG A 110 3.27 -1.58 -6.57
C ARG A 110 2.72 -1.52 -8.00
N PHE A 111 3.50 -0.93 -8.91
CA PHE A 111 3.18 -0.91 -10.34
C PHE A 111 3.25 -2.32 -10.94
N ASP A 112 2.42 -2.61 -11.94
CA ASP A 112 2.48 -3.87 -12.67
C ASP A 112 3.61 -3.83 -13.71
N LEU A 113 4.84 -4.20 -13.32
CA LEU A 113 6.06 -4.07 -14.13
C LEU A 113 6.12 -4.85 -15.47
N ARG A 114 5.01 -5.47 -15.89
CA ARG A 114 4.90 -6.22 -17.16
C ARG A 114 4.34 -5.41 -18.33
N LYS A 115 3.66 -4.28 -18.07
CA LYS A 115 3.04 -3.43 -19.12
C LYS A 115 4.02 -2.48 -19.87
N GLY A 116 5.33 -2.61 -19.69
CA GLY A 116 6.39 -1.92 -20.46
C GLY A 116 6.66 -0.46 -20.10
N GLU A 117 5.64 0.34 -19.78
CA GLU A 117 5.76 1.74 -19.34
C GLU A 117 5.67 1.81 -17.80
N HIS A 118 6.78 1.65 -17.08
CA HIS A 118 6.72 1.59 -15.61
C HIS A 118 7.46 2.71 -14.92
N SER A 119 6.68 3.49 -14.19
CA SER A 119 7.14 4.12 -12.96
C SER A 119 7.75 3.04 -12.07
N MET A 120 9.02 3.18 -11.69
CA MET A 120 9.63 2.29 -10.71
C MET A 120 8.86 2.35 -9.40
N ASN A 121 8.83 1.25 -8.65
CA ASN A 121 8.25 1.29 -7.32
C ASN A 121 9.02 2.28 -6.44
N CYS A 122 8.31 3.17 -5.77
CA CYS A 122 8.87 4.11 -4.82
C CYS A 122 8.30 3.88 -3.42
N GLY A 123 9.15 4.09 -2.42
CA GLY A 123 8.78 4.08 -1.01
C GLY A 123 8.63 5.49 -0.47
N MET A 124 7.76 5.66 0.52
CA MET A 124 7.50 6.92 1.21
C MET A 124 7.05 6.66 2.64
N GLY A 125 7.25 7.64 3.52
CA GLY A 125 6.73 7.58 4.88
C GLY A 125 5.21 7.74 4.87
N ALA A 126 4.52 6.90 5.63
CA ALA A 126 3.12 7.11 5.97
C ALA A 126 3.05 8.02 7.21
N GLU A 127 2.29 9.11 7.10
CA GLU A 127 1.99 9.99 8.23
C GLU A 127 0.97 9.33 9.17
N GLN A 128 0.02 8.60 8.58
CA GLN A 128 -0.97 7.83 9.31
C GLN A 128 -1.43 6.65 8.47
N ILE A 129 -1.54 5.48 9.08
CA ILE A 129 -2.23 4.32 8.52
C ILE A 129 -3.62 4.25 9.15
N PHE A 130 -4.65 4.06 8.33
CA PHE A 130 -6.04 4.00 8.79
C PHE A 130 -6.57 2.58 8.98
N GLY A 131 -6.11 1.65 8.15
CA GLY A 131 -6.60 0.28 8.19
C GLY A 131 -6.04 -0.57 7.05
N ALA A 132 -6.32 -1.86 7.14
CA ALA A 132 -5.93 -2.84 6.13
C ALA A 132 -6.94 -2.88 4.98
N VAL A 133 -6.44 -2.86 3.75
CA VAL A 133 -7.24 -3.21 2.58
C VAL A 133 -7.37 -4.73 2.51
N PHE A 134 -8.61 -5.22 2.48
CA PHE A 134 -8.90 -6.66 2.49
C PHE A 134 -9.61 -7.17 1.25
N ALA A 135 -10.11 -6.27 0.38
CA ALA A 135 -10.65 -6.66 -0.93
C ALA A 135 -10.48 -5.55 -1.97
N ALA A 136 -10.50 -5.94 -3.25
CA ALA A 136 -10.51 -5.03 -4.38
C ALA A 136 -11.43 -5.48 -5.52
N TRP A 137 -11.97 -4.51 -6.24
CA TRP A 137 -12.84 -4.69 -7.41
C TRP A 137 -12.33 -3.89 -8.60
N ASP A 138 -12.68 -4.33 -9.80
CA ASP A 138 -12.43 -3.57 -11.03
C ASP A 138 -13.39 -2.38 -11.20
N THR A 139 -13.21 -1.65 -12.30
CA THR A 139 -14.01 -0.49 -12.71
C THR A 139 -15.49 -0.81 -12.93
N HIS A 140 -15.83 -2.09 -13.10
CA HIS A 140 -17.20 -2.59 -13.27
C HIS A 140 -17.77 -3.17 -11.97
N GLY A 141 -17.05 -3.06 -10.86
CA GLY A 141 -17.49 -3.56 -9.57
C GLY A 141 -17.42 -5.08 -9.45
N LYS A 142 -16.65 -5.77 -10.30
CA LYS A 142 -16.40 -7.22 -10.17
C LYS A 142 -15.25 -7.47 -9.20
N LEU A 143 -15.45 -8.39 -8.24
CA LEU A 143 -14.44 -8.73 -7.25
C LEU A 143 -13.22 -9.35 -7.93
N LEU A 144 -12.06 -8.76 -7.68
CA LEU A 144 -10.76 -9.24 -8.17
C LEU A 144 -10.11 -10.17 -7.16
N TRP A 145 -10.09 -9.76 -5.89
CA TRP A 145 -9.56 -10.55 -4.79
C TRP A 145 -10.15 -10.10 -3.45
N GLU A 146 -10.13 -11.04 -2.50
CA GLU A 146 -10.56 -10.85 -1.12
C GLU A 146 -9.62 -11.65 -0.20
N ARG A 147 -9.38 -11.10 0.99
CA ARG A 147 -8.70 -11.76 2.09
C ARG A 147 -9.59 -11.68 3.33
N ASP A 148 -9.54 -12.72 4.15
CA ASP A 148 -10.21 -12.70 5.45
C ASP A 148 -9.65 -11.57 6.32
N PRO A 149 -10.48 -10.62 6.81
CA PRO A 149 -10.07 -9.60 7.78
C PRO A 149 -9.42 -10.19 9.04
N GLY A 150 -9.82 -11.40 9.46
CA GLY A 150 -9.21 -12.11 10.59
C GLY A 150 -7.74 -12.48 10.37
N SER A 151 -7.28 -12.52 9.11
CA SER A 151 -5.88 -12.81 8.77
C SER A 151 -4.93 -11.62 9.01
N PHE A 152 -5.47 -10.44 9.32
CA PHE A 152 -4.70 -9.23 9.56
C PHE A 152 -4.49 -8.98 11.06
N PRO A 153 -3.32 -8.43 11.45
CA PRO A 153 -3.05 -7.99 12.81
C PRO A 153 -4.12 -7.06 13.38
N ASP A 154 -4.34 -7.17 14.68
CA ASP A 154 -5.20 -6.31 15.51
C ASP A 154 -4.44 -5.09 16.08
N PHE A 155 -3.10 -5.11 16.05
CA PHE A 155 -2.24 -3.96 16.35
C PHE A 155 -1.25 -3.63 15.22
N LEU A 156 -0.97 -2.34 15.06
CA LEU A 156 0.08 -1.85 14.18
C LEU A 156 1.39 -1.74 14.98
N SER A 157 2.32 -2.66 14.73
CA SER A 157 3.61 -2.69 15.43
C SER A 157 4.48 -1.47 15.11
N SER A 158 5.08 -0.86 16.12
CA SER A 158 6.12 0.17 16.00
C SER A 158 7.55 -0.39 15.97
N ALA A 159 7.71 -1.70 16.09
CA ALA A 159 9.03 -2.33 16.09
C ALA A 159 9.66 -2.22 14.69
N PRO A 160 10.93 -1.77 14.57
CA PRO A 160 11.61 -1.70 13.29
C PRO A 160 11.67 -3.05 12.57
N THR A 161 11.15 -3.11 11.35
CA THR A 161 11.18 -4.32 10.51
C THR A 161 12.13 -4.17 9.33
N ILE A 162 12.50 -2.94 8.97
CA ILE A 162 13.45 -2.61 7.90
C ILE A 162 14.81 -2.34 8.52
N LYS A 163 15.85 -3.04 8.03
CA LYS A 163 17.25 -2.88 8.47
C LYS A 163 18.03 -2.07 7.43
N GLY A 164 18.79 -1.08 7.88
CA GLY A 164 19.58 -0.19 7.03
C GLY A 164 21.07 -0.44 7.16
N SER A 165 21.62 -1.30 6.31
CA SER A 165 23.04 -1.34 5.96
C SER A 165 23.17 -2.02 4.61
N ASN A 166 23.95 -1.45 3.70
CA ASN A 166 24.10 -1.96 2.34
C ASN A 166 25.57 -1.96 1.86
N CYS A 167 26.36 -0.99 2.31
CA CYS A 167 27.75 -0.85 1.90
C CYS A 167 28.69 -1.18 3.07
N GLY A 168 29.72 -1.98 2.80
CA GLY A 168 30.84 -2.18 3.71
C GLY A 168 31.91 -1.10 3.56
N ALA A 169 33.04 -1.28 4.25
CA ALA A 169 34.21 -0.42 4.07
C ALA A 169 34.70 -0.46 2.61
N PRO A 170 35.18 0.67 2.05
CA PRO A 170 35.70 0.69 0.69
C PRO A 170 36.96 -0.17 0.56
N ILE A 171 37.06 -0.92 -0.54
CA ILE A 171 38.27 -1.64 -0.92
C ILE A 171 38.97 -0.85 -2.02
N GLY A 172 40.18 -0.34 -1.76
CA GLY A 172 40.97 0.38 -2.76
C GLY A 172 41.60 -0.59 -3.77
N PHE A 173 41.55 -0.23 -5.05
CA PHE A 173 42.34 -0.88 -6.10
C PHE A 173 43.05 0.17 -6.96
N ARG A 174 44.26 -0.13 -7.41
CA ARG A 174 45.01 0.71 -8.34
C ARG A 174 44.76 0.19 -9.76
N LEU A 175 44.20 1.04 -10.63
CA LEU A 175 44.13 0.74 -12.06
C LEU A 175 45.57 0.62 -12.60
N LYS A 176 45.87 -0.45 -13.35
CA LYS A 176 47.18 -0.62 -13.97
C LYS A 176 47.36 0.45 -15.07
N GLY A 177 48.23 1.43 -14.79
CA GLY A 177 49.02 2.17 -15.78
C GLY A 177 48.24 3.06 -16.76
N GLY A 178 47.93 4.28 -16.36
CA GLY A 178 48.03 5.42 -17.28
C GLY A 178 49.44 5.99 -17.14
N ALA A 179 50.26 5.88 -18.17
CA ALA A 179 51.58 6.52 -18.16
C ALA A 179 51.40 8.04 -17.99
N PRO A 180 52.20 8.69 -17.13
CA PRO A 180 52.22 10.15 -17.09
C PRO A 180 52.74 10.67 -18.44
N SER A 181 51.94 11.52 -19.10
CA SER A 181 52.38 12.39 -20.19
C SER A 181 53.28 13.49 -19.66
#